data_AF-A0A6P9B4W6-F1
#
_entry.id   AF-A0A6P9B4W6-F1
#
_cell.length_a   1.000
_cell.length_b   1.000
_cell.length_c   1.000
_cell.angle_alpha   90.00
_cell.angle_beta   90.00
_cell.angle_gamma   90.00
#
_symmetry.space_group_name_H-M   'P 1'
#
loop_
_entity.id
_entity.type
_entity.pdbx_description
1 polymer ?
#
loop_
_entity_poly.entity_id
_entity_poly.type
_entity_poly.pdbx_seq_one_letter_code
_entity_poly.pdbx_strand_id
1 'polypeptide(L)'
;MRSNGDINLQTYNDGIELACQQQKEFVKSSVECKWNLAEAQQKLGSLALHNSESLDQEHAKAQTEIDELRWREEEWRRKEEVLRQKERQNLWNMDFVSKEVFNKSFINQKKRKETEEDASKSFMQKHEEKIRHFGMLSRWFDSQRFLSDHPYLVCEETAKYLLLWCFHLEAEQKGALMEQVAHQAVVMQFIIEMAKSCNVDPRGCFRLFFQRAKTGDEGYLEAFKNELEAFKSRVRICSQSQNCQAMPVQNPLFHNDLNCIGGLAPQNAESLQGCSLQGLVVHREEEEAKMMDTV
;
A
#
# COMPACT_ATOMS: atom_id res chain seq x y z
N MET A 1 59.48 -42.27 -109.82
CA MET A 1 60.65 -41.86 -109.00
C MET A 1 60.28 -40.60 -108.22
N ARG A 2 59.67 -40.73 -107.03
CA ARG A 2 59.60 -39.63 -106.03
C ARG A 2 60.71 -39.94 -105.04
N SER A 3 61.81 -39.22 -105.04
CA SER A 3 62.87 -39.49 -104.08
C SER A 3 63.68 -38.24 -103.76
N ASN A 4 63.72 -37.95 -102.47
CA ASN A 4 64.79 -37.30 -101.73
C ASN A 4 64.98 -35.78 -101.87
N GLY A 5 64.45 -35.13 -102.91
CA GLY A 5 64.53 -33.65 -103.04
C GLY A 5 63.58 -32.89 -102.10
N ASP A 6 62.29 -33.26 -102.09
CA ASP A 6 61.25 -32.53 -101.34
C ASP A 6 61.35 -32.73 -99.83
N ILE A 7 61.80 -33.91 -99.37
CA ILE A 7 61.94 -34.21 -97.94
C ILE A 7 63.05 -33.36 -97.31
N ASN A 8 64.15 -33.13 -98.05
CA ASN A 8 65.31 -32.37 -97.56
C ASN A 8 65.01 -30.86 -97.52
N LEU A 9 64.26 -30.35 -98.50
CA LEU A 9 63.83 -28.95 -98.55
C LEU A 9 62.74 -28.65 -97.49
N GLN A 10 61.85 -29.60 -97.20
CA GLN A 10 60.85 -29.47 -96.13
C GLN A 10 61.53 -29.40 -94.76
N THR A 11 62.45 -30.32 -94.46
CA THR A 11 63.21 -30.29 -93.18
C THR A 11 64.10 -29.06 -93.04
N TYR A 12 64.64 -28.52 -94.14
CA TYR A 12 65.44 -27.29 -94.13
C TYR A 12 64.57 -26.06 -93.85
N ASN A 13 63.39 -25.96 -94.47
CA ASN A 13 62.43 -24.88 -94.22
C ASN A 13 61.87 -24.94 -92.79
N ASP A 14 61.50 -26.12 -92.29
CA ASP A 14 61.03 -26.33 -90.92
C ASP A 14 62.12 -25.95 -89.89
N GLY A 15 63.39 -26.24 -90.20
CA GLY A 15 64.53 -25.84 -89.37
C GLY A 15 64.77 -24.33 -89.33
N ILE A 16 64.63 -23.64 -90.47
CA ILE A 16 64.71 -22.18 -90.54
C ILE A 16 63.54 -21.52 -89.80
N GLU A 17 62.33 -22.07 -89.95
CA GLU A 17 61.14 -21.57 -89.26
C GLU A 17 61.28 -21.70 -87.74
N LEU A 18 61.80 -22.83 -87.26
CA LEU A 18 62.08 -23.04 -85.83
C LEU A 18 63.15 -22.07 -85.31
N ALA A 19 64.22 -21.83 -86.06
CA ALA A 19 65.27 -20.88 -85.68
C ALA A 19 64.74 -19.43 -85.65
N CYS A 20 63.90 -19.04 -86.61
CA CYS A 20 63.22 -17.74 -86.61
C CYS A 20 62.28 -17.60 -85.41
N GLN A 21 61.54 -18.64 -85.06
CA GLN A 21 60.64 -18.63 -83.89
C GLN A 21 61.42 -18.53 -82.58
N GLN A 22 62.52 -19.29 -82.41
CA GLN A 22 63.38 -19.22 -81.24
C GLN A 22 64.05 -17.84 -81.10
N GLN A 23 64.53 -17.24 -82.20
CA GLN A 23 65.11 -15.91 -82.18
C GLN A 23 64.07 -14.84 -81.78
N LYS A 24 62.84 -14.95 -82.29
CA LYS A 24 61.73 -14.06 -81.94
C LYS A 24 61.37 -14.14 -80.46
N GLU A 25 61.33 -15.35 -79.90
CA GLU A 25 61.08 -15.57 -78.47
C GLU A 25 62.22 -15.02 -77.59
N PHE A 26 63.47 -15.22 -78.00
CA PHE A 26 64.62 -14.67 -77.29
C PHE A 26 64.63 -13.14 -77.27
N VAL A 27 64.36 -12.51 -78.42
CA VAL A 27 64.24 -11.04 -78.51
C VAL A 27 63.08 -10.54 -77.65
N LYS A 28 61.92 -11.20 -77.70
CA LYS A 28 60.77 -10.86 -76.86
C LYS A 28 61.13 -10.92 -75.37
N SER A 29 61.73 -12.01 -74.93
CA SER A 29 62.12 -12.19 -73.52
C SER A 29 63.19 -11.17 -73.08
N SER A 30 64.14 -10.84 -73.96
CA SER A 30 65.17 -9.83 -73.67
C SER A 30 64.58 -8.43 -73.53
N VAL A 31 63.67 -8.04 -74.41
CA VAL A 31 62.98 -6.74 -74.36
C VAL A 31 62.09 -6.65 -73.12
N GLU A 32 61.34 -7.70 -72.81
CA GLU A 32 60.48 -7.77 -71.63
C GLU A 32 61.30 -7.68 -70.34
N CYS A 33 62.44 -8.38 -70.26
CA CYS A 33 63.34 -8.28 -69.12
C CYS A 33 63.93 -6.86 -68.94
N LYS A 34 64.35 -6.22 -70.04
CA LYS A 34 64.85 -4.83 -70.01
C LYS A 34 63.78 -3.83 -69.63
N TRP A 35 62.55 -4.00 -70.12
CA TRP A 35 61.40 -3.17 -69.76
C TRP A 35 61.07 -3.29 -68.28
N ASN A 36 60.98 -4.52 -67.77
CA ASN A 36 60.69 -4.78 -66.36
C ASN A 36 61.77 -4.20 -65.43
N LEU A 37 63.05 -4.25 -65.84
CA LEU A 37 64.15 -3.64 -65.10
C LEU A 37 64.02 -2.11 -65.06
N ALA A 38 63.73 -1.48 -66.19
CA ALA A 38 63.55 -0.03 -66.27
C ALA A 38 62.34 0.43 -65.44
N GLU A 39 61.24 -0.31 -65.47
CA GLU A 39 60.06 -0.04 -64.66
C GLU A 39 60.35 -0.19 -63.15
N ALA A 40 61.11 -1.21 -62.75
CA ALA A 40 61.54 -1.38 -61.36
C ALA A 40 62.47 -0.24 -60.89
N GLN A 41 63.39 0.22 -61.74
CA GLN A 41 64.26 1.35 -61.46
C GLN A 41 63.48 2.67 -61.34
N GLN A 42 62.50 2.90 -62.22
CA GLN A 42 61.60 4.06 -62.12
C GLN A 42 60.79 4.03 -60.83
N LYS A 43 60.23 2.86 -60.45
CA LYS A 43 59.51 2.69 -59.18
C LYS A 43 60.40 2.98 -57.97
N LEU A 44 61.66 2.52 -57.97
CA LEU A 44 62.64 2.84 -56.93
C LEU A 44 62.95 4.34 -56.86
N GLY A 45 63.12 5.01 -58.02
CA GLY A 45 63.31 6.46 -58.08
C GLY A 45 62.12 7.25 -57.55
N SER A 46 60.90 6.86 -57.90
CA SER A 46 59.67 7.48 -57.37
C SER A 46 59.51 7.26 -55.87
N LEU A 47 59.79 6.05 -55.37
CA LEU A 47 59.74 5.76 -53.93
C LEU A 47 60.80 6.53 -53.14
N ALA A 48 62.00 6.71 -53.70
CA ALA A 48 63.05 7.51 -53.07
C ALA A 48 62.66 9.01 -52.96
N LEU A 49 61.91 9.54 -53.93
CA LEU A 49 61.37 10.91 -53.86
C LEU A 49 60.23 11.03 -52.83
N HIS A 50 59.35 10.02 -52.72
CA HIS A 50 58.26 10.03 -51.73
C HIS A 50 58.72 9.77 -50.29
N ASN A 51 59.83 9.06 -50.08
CA ASN A 51 60.41 8.84 -48.75
C ASN A 51 61.15 10.08 -48.19
N SER A 52 61.08 11.21 -48.90
CA SER A 52 61.66 12.51 -48.50
C SER A 52 60.62 13.52 -48.00
N GLU A 53 59.32 13.16 -47.96
CA GLU A 53 58.37 13.83 -47.06
C GLU A 53 58.82 13.51 -45.63
N SER A 54 59.61 14.44 -45.11
CA SER A 54 60.54 14.26 -43.99
C SER A 54 59.86 13.65 -42.76
N LEU A 55 60.56 12.71 -42.14
CA LEU A 55 60.33 12.22 -40.78
C LEU A 55 60.04 13.38 -39.79
N ASP A 56 60.60 14.57 -40.04
CA ASP A 56 60.34 15.80 -39.28
C ASP A 56 58.89 16.30 -39.40
N GLN A 57 58.25 16.17 -40.56
CA GLN A 57 56.84 16.56 -40.76
C GLN A 57 55.88 15.57 -40.09
N GLU A 58 56.18 14.28 -40.16
CA GLU A 58 55.43 13.26 -39.41
C GLU A 58 55.62 13.43 -37.90
N HIS A 59 56.84 13.72 -37.45
CA HIS A 59 57.15 14.02 -36.05
C HIS A 59 56.44 15.30 -35.59
N ALA A 60 56.39 16.35 -36.41
CA ALA A 60 55.65 17.57 -36.09
C ALA A 60 54.14 17.33 -35.98
N LYS A 61 53.55 16.56 -36.90
CA LYS A 61 52.13 16.17 -36.84
C LYS A 61 51.82 15.33 -35.60
N ALA A 62 52.65 14.33 -35.32
CA ALA A 62 52.52 13.50 -34.11
C ALA A 62 52.66 14.33 -32.84
N GLN A 63 53.57 15.30 -32.80
CA GLN A 63 53.75 16.19 -31.66
C GLN A 63 52.51 17.09 -31.44
N THR A 64 51.95 17.66 -32.51
CA THR A 64 50.70 18.45 -32.42
C THR A 64 49.53 17.59 -31.95
N GLU A 65 49.42 16.35 -32.43
CA GLU A 65 48.37 15.42 -32.00
C GLU A 65 48.51 15.03 -30.53
N ILE A 66 49.74 14.81 -30.05
CA ILE A 66 50.03 14.56 -28.63
C ILE A 66 49.63 15.78 -27.77
N ASP A 67 49.93 16.99 -28.22
CA ASP A 67 49.57 18.21 -27.48
C ASP A 67 48.06 18.43 -27.42
N GLU A 68 47.33 18.17 -28.51
CA GLU A 68 45.87 18.20 -28.52
C GLU A 68 45.26 17.11 -27.62
N LEU A 69 45.82 15.90 -27.62
CA LEU A 69 45.37 14.81 -26.76
C LEU A 69 45.60 15.13 -25.28
N ARG A 70 46.77 15.69 -24.93
CA ARG A 70 47.07 16.16 -23.56
C ARG A 70 46.12 17.26 -23.11
N TRP A 71 45.82 18.21 -24.00
CA TRP A 71 44.84 19.26 -23.70
C TRP A 71 43.44 18.66 -23.43
N ARG A 72 43.00 17.72 -24.27
CA ARG A 72 41.71 17.01 -24.09
C ARG A 72 41.69 16.21 -22.79
N GLU A 73 42.77 15.51 -22.45
CA GLU A 73 42.89 14.78 -21.18
C GLU A 73 42.76 15.71 -19.98
N GLU A 74 43.46 16.84 -19.97
CA GLU A 74 43.36 17.86 -18.92
C GLU A 74 41.94 18.43 -18.79
N GLU A 75 41.27 18.67 -19.93
CA GLU A 75 39.89 19.13 -19.94
C GLU A 75 38.92 18.10 -19.37
N TRP A 76 39.09 16.82 -19.74
CA TRP A 76 38.32 15.73 -19.18
C TRP A 76 38.60 15.53 -17.69
N ARG A 77 39.84 15.70 -17.26
CA ARG A 77 40.22 15.63 -15.83
C ARG A 77 39.56 16.74 -15.02
N ARG A 78 39.45 17.95 -15.57
CA ARG A 78 38.71 19.05 -14.94
C ARG A 78 37.21 18.75 -14.88
N LYS A 79 36.62 18.17 -15.94
CA LYS A 79 35.21 17.74 -15.94
C LYS A 79 34.95 16.63 -14.94
N GLU A 80 35.87 15.66 -14.81
CA GLU A 80 35.81 14.59 -13.81
C GLU A 80 35.85 15.16 -12.39
N GLU A 81 36.75 16.12 -12.11
CA GLU A 81 36.84 16.74 -10.79
C GLU A 81 35.57 17.53 -10.43
N VAL A 82 34.97 18.24 -11.39
CA VAL A 82 33.66 18.91 -11.19
C VAL A 82 32.56 17.89 -10.90
N LEU A 83 32.55 16.76 -11.60
CA LEU A 83 31.60 15.67 -11.34
C LEU A 83 31.84 15.04 -9.97
N ARG A 84 33.09 14.81 -9.56
CA ARG A 84 33.44 14.31 -8.22
C ARG A 84 33.06 15.28 -7.11
N GLN A 85 33.22 16.59 -7.33
CA GLN A 85 32.79 17.60 -6.37
C GLN A 85 31.27 17.65 -6.27
N LYS A 86 30.55 17.55 -7.39
CA LYS A 86 29.09 17.43 -7.42
C LYS A 86 28.62 16.14 -6.74
N GLU A 87 29.30 15.03 -6.96
CA GLU A 87 29.04 13.75 -6.29
C GLU A 87 29.29 13.87 -4.79
N ARG A 88 30.42 14.47 -4.37
CA ARG A 88 30.72 14.75 -2.95
C ARG A 88 29.69 15.68 -2.31
N GLN A 89 29.21 16.70 -3.02
CA GLN A 89 28.11 17.57 -2.56
C GLN A 89 26.79 16.78 -2.47
N ASN A 90 26.52 15.90 -3.42
CA ASN A 90 25.36 15.01 -3.41
C ASN A 90 25.42 13.94 -2.32
N LEU A 91 26.61 13.53 -1.85
CA LEU A 91 26.77 12.60 -0.73
C LEU A 91 26.31 13.18 0.62
N TRP A 92 26.22 14.51 0.76
CA TRP A 92 25.64 15.15 1.95
C TRP A 92 24.13 15.33 1.85
N ASN A 93 23.51 15.02 0.71
CA ASN A 93 22.07 14.89 0.63
C ASN A 93 21.66 13.56 1.29
N MET A 94 20.63 13.64 2.11
CA MET A 94 20.18 12.69 3.15
C MET A 94 19.94 11.23 2.73
N ASP A 95 20.18 10.86 1.47
CA ASP A 95 19.86 9.55 0.88
C ASP A 95 21.01 8.52 0.89
N PHE A 96 22.28 8.91 1.17
CA PHE A 96 23.42 7.96 1.22
C PHE A 96 24.02 7.70 2.60
N VAL A 97 23.71 8.51 3.63
CA VAL A 97 24.30 8.36 4.98
C VAL A 97 23.59 7.31 5.83
N SER A 98 22.35 6.92 5.51
CA SER A 98 21.64 5.86 6.21
C SER A 98 21.09 4.84 5.23
N LYS A 99 21.87 3.80 4.95
CA LYS A 99 21.29 2.57 4.41
C LYS A 99 20.50 1.95 5.56
N GLU A 100 19.18 1.99 5.47
CA GLU A 100 18.30 1.48 6.52
C GLU A 100 18.52 -0.03 6.69
N VAL A 101 19.28 -0.42 7.72
CA VAL A 101 19.65 -1.83 7.98
C VAL A 101 18.48 -2.61 8.58
N PHE A 102 17.50 -1.91 9.16
CA PHE A 102 16.32 -2.52 9.77
C PHE A 102 15.11 -1.57 9.73
N ASN A 103 14.27 -1.71 8.69
CA ASN A 103 12.93 -1.15 8.67
C ASN A 103 11.94 -2.20 9.16
N LYS A 104 11.60 -2.18 10.45
CA LYS A 104 10.52 -3.02 11.00
C LYS A 104 9.34 -2.15 11.35
N SER A 105 8.49 -1.92 10.36
CA SER A 105 7.18 -1.31 10.56
C SER A 105 6.21 -2.36 11.10
N PHE A 106 5.83 -2.25 12.37
CA PHE A 106 4.71 -3.01 12.92
C PHE A 106 3.41 -2.27 12.60
N ILE A 107 2.74 -2.66 11.51
CA ILE A 107 1.34 -2.31 11.31
C ILE A 107 0.56 -3.12 12.34
N ASN A 108 -0.11 -2.44 13.27
CA ASN A 108 -1.05 -3.08 14.17
C ASN A 108 -2.27 -3.50 13.34
N GLN A 109 -2.13 -4.58 12.57
CA GLN A 109 -3.26 -5.22 11.91
C GLN A 109 -4.24 -5.58 13.02
N LYS A 110 -5.49 -5.14 12.87
CA LYS A 110 -6.58 -5.42 13.78
C LYS A 110 -6.71 -6.95 13.89
N LYS A 111 -5.99 -7.57 14.83
CA LYS A 111 -6.09 -8.99 15.07
C LYS A 111 -7.50 -9.22 15.58
N ARG A 112 -8.37 -9.79 14.74
CA ARG A 112 -9.52 -10.55 15.22
C ARG A 112 -8.95 -11.75 15.94
N LYS A 113 -8.63 -11.56 17.22
CA LYS A 113 -8.33 -12.64 18.14
C LYS A 113 -9.66 -13.15 18.66
N GLU A 114 -10.33 -13.99 17.89
CA GLU A 114 -11.01 -15.12 18.48
C GLU A 114 -9.88 -16.07 18.89
N THR A 115 -9.39 -15.91 20.12
CA THR A 115 -8.48 -16.91 20.68
C THR A 115 -9.38 -17.96 21.28
N GLU A 116 -9.56 -19.00 20.48
CA GLU A 116 -10.10 -20.30 20.81
C GLU A 116 -9.19 -20.96 21.87
N GLU A 117 -9.27 -20.51 23.13
CA GLU A 117 -8.54 -21.11 24.27
C GLU A 117 -9.13 -20.64 25.63
N ASP A 118 -10.38 -21.03 25.91
CA ASP A 118 -10.99 -21.18 27.25
C ASP A 118 -12.45 -21.70 27.09
N ALA A 119 -12.60 -22.85 26.44
CA ALA A 119 -13.87 -23.39 25.92
C ALA A 119 -14.85 -23.94 26.98
N SER A 120 -15.06 -23.25 28.12
CA SER A 120 -16.13 -23.62 29.05
C SER A 120 -16.78 -22.45 29.81
N LYS A 121 -16.30 -21.21 29.69
CA LYS A 121 -16.95 -20.05 30.32
C LYS A 121 -17.06 -18.89 29.33
N SER A 122 -18.27 -18.40 29.11
CA SER A 122 -18.49 -17.21 28.26
C SER A 122 -17.76 -16.00 28.88
N PHE A 123 -17.37 -15.01 28.05
CA PHE A 123 -16.74 -13.76 28.51
C PHE A 123 -17.48 -13.14 29.70
N MET A 124 -18.82 -13.19 29.66
CA MET A 124 -19.71 -12.75 30.73
C MET A 124 -19.47 -13.49 32.04
N GLN A 125 -19.29 -14.81 32.00
CA GLN A 125 -19.05 -15.63 33.20
C GLN A 125 -17.62 -15.43 33.76
N LYS A 126 -16.63 -15.17 32.91
CA LYS A 126 -15.24 -14.92 33.35
C LYS A 126 -15.07 -13.57 34.05
N HIS A 127 -15.90 -12.59 33.71
CA HIS A 127 -15.77 -11.21 34.21
C HIS A 127 -17.00 -10.72 34.96
N GLU A 128 -17.91 -11.62 35.34
CA GLU A 128 -19.19 -11.32 35.96
C GLU A 128 -19.06 -10.39 37.17
N GLU A 129 -18.16 -10.71 38.10
CA GLU A 129 -17.96 -9.91 39.32
C GLU A 129 -17.60 -8.45 39.02
N LYS A 130 -16.76 -8.24 38.00
CA LYS A 130 -16.32 -6.90 37.58
C LYS A 130 -17.41 -6.16 36.82
N ILE A 131 -18.19 -6.88 36.00
CA ILE A 131 -19.36 -6.31 35.33
C ILE A 131 -20.40 -5.87 36.36
N ARG A 132 -20.69 -6.70 37.36
CA ARG A 132 -21.59 -6.35 38.46
C ARG A 132 -21.06 -5.17 39.27
N HIS A 133 -19.76 -5.14 39.56
CA HIS A 133 -19.13 -4.00 40.23
C HIS A 133 -19.36 -2.69 39.46
N PHE A 134 -19.10 -2.70 38.14
CA PHE A 134 -19.39 -1.55 37.30
C PHE A 134 -20.87 -1.13 37.39
N GLY A 135 -21.79 -2.09 37.32
CA GLY A 135 -23.23 -1.85 37.41
C GLY A 135 -23.69 -1.21 38.73
N MET A 136 -22.91 -1.35 39.81
CA MET A 136 -23.21 -0.73 41.10
C MET A 136 -22.67 0.70 41.24
N LEU A 137 -21.83 1.16 40.32
CA LEU A 137 -21.30 2.54 40.33
C LEU A 137 -22.39 3.54 39.93
N SER A 138 -22.20 4.81 40.30
CA SER A 138 -23.11 5.91 39.94
C SER A 138 -22.35 7.15 39.49
N ARG A 139 -21.26 7.48 40.18
CA ARG A 139 -20.48 8.70 39.91
C ARG A 139 -19.67 8.55 38.63
N TRP A 140 -19.77 9.54 37.75
CA TRP A 140 -19.04 9.60 36.47
C TRP A 140 -17.53 9.39 36.61
N PHE A 141 -16.93 9.98 37.64
CA PHE A 141 -15.49 9.84 37.88
C PHE A 141 -15.10 8.41 38.24
N ASP A 142 -15.89 7.76 39.09
CA ASP A 142 -15.61 6.39 39.57
C ASP A 142 -15.83 5.39 38.42
N SER A 143 -16.91 5.54 37.64
CA SER A 143 -17.15 4.73 36.43
C SER A 143 -16.03 4.90 35.39
N GLN A 144 -15.59 6.13 35.12
CA GLN A 144 -14.50 6.39 34.17
C GLN A 144 -13.17 5.77 34.64
N ARG A 145 -12.85 5.90 35.93
CA ARG A 145 -11.64 5.32 36.52
C ARG A 145 -11.68 3.80 36.46
N PHE A 146 -12.80 3.18 36.83
CA PHE A 146 -12.97 1.73 36.79
C PHE A 146 -12.80 1.16 35.38
N LEU A 147 -13.40 1.80 34.36
CA LEU A 147 -13.22 1.38 32.97
C LEU A 147 -11.80 1.64 32.44
N SER A 148 -11.08 2.59 33.01
CA SER A 148 -9.66 2.81 32.70
C SER A 148 -8.78 1.69 33.24
N ASP A 149 -9.10 1.18 34.43
CA ASP A 149 -8.40 0.05 35.06
C ASP A 149 -8.80 -1.29 34.43
N HIS A 150 -10.01 -1.36 33.85
CA HIS A 150 -10.53 -2.56 33.16
C HIS A 150 -11.09 -2.25 31.76
N PRO A 151 -10.25 -1.87 30.78
CA PRO A 151 -10.71 -1.46 29.44
C PRO A 151 -11.45 -2.55 28.67
N TYR A 152 -11.17 -3.82 28.95
CA TYR A 152 -11.80 -4.95 28.28
C TYR A 152 -13.31 -5.08 28.59
N LEU A 153 -13.80 -4.44 29.67
CA LEU A 153 -15.23 -4.38 29.99
C LEU A 153 -16.00 -3.40 29.08
N VAL A 154 -15.30 -2.57 28.31
CA VAL A 154 -15.92 -1.67 27.35
C VAL A 154 -16.19 -2.47 26.06
N CYS A 155 -17.30 -3.22 26.05
CA CYS A 155 -17.74 -4.03 24.92
C CYS A 155 -19.27 -4.29 24.94
N GLU A 156 -19.80 -4.80 23.83
CA GLU A 156 -21.24 -5.06 23.68
C GLU A 156 -21.75 -6.15 24.64
N GLU A 157 -20.92 -7.15 24.95
CA GLU A 157 -21.27 -8.24 25.85
C GLU A 157 -21.54 -7.73 27.27
N THR A 158 -20.76 -6.74 27.74
CA THR A 158 -20.98 -6.11 29.03
C THR A 158 -22.28 -5.29 29.05
N ALA A 159 -22.58 -4.55 27.98
CA ALA A 159 -23.86 -3.84 27.87
C ALA A 159 -25.04 -4.83 27.92
N LYS A 160 -24.98 -5.91 27.13
CA LYS A 160 -26.00 -6.98 27.10
C LYS A 160 -26.20 -7.62 28.48
N TYR A 161 -25.12 -7.92 29.20
CA TYR A 161 -25.19 -8.45 30.57
C TYR A 161 -25.97 -7.50 31.49
N LEU A 162 -25.62 -6.21 31.52
CA LEU A 162 -26.24 -5.24 32.41
C LEU A 162 -27.73 -5.04 32.08
N LEU A 163 -28.08 -4.99 30.80
CA LEU A 163 -29.47 -4.92 30.36
C LEU A 163 -30.27 -6.13 30.85
N LEU A 164 -29.76 -7.35 30.63
CA LEU A 164 -30.40 -8.59 31.09
C LEU A 164 -30.52 -8.65 32.62
N TRP A 165 -29.49 -8.16 33.33
CA TRP A 165 -29.50 -8.11 34.78
C TRP A 165 -30.60 -7.17 35.29
N CYS A 166 -30.88 -6.05 34.62
CA CYS A 166 -32.01 -5.18 34.97
C CYS A 166 -33.36 -5.91 34.91
N PHE A 167 -33.60 -6.71 33.88
CA PHE A 167 -34.83 -7.51 33.77
C PHE A 167 -34.94 -8.56 34.90
N HIS A 168 -33.85 -9.23 35.25
CA HIS A 168 -33.83 -10.17 36.36
C HIS A 168 -34.12 -9.48 37.70
N LEU A 169 -33.50 -8.32 37.95
CA LEU A 169 -33.71 -7.55 39.17
C LEU A 169 -35.17 -7.08 39.30
N GLU A 170 -35.80 -6.67 38.20
CA GLU A 170 -37.21 -6.29 38.20
C GLU A 170 -38.13 -7.49 38.48
N ALA A 171 -37.86 -8.64 37.87
CA ALA A 171 -38.59 -9.88 38.15
C ALA A 171 -38.46 -10.33 39.62
N GLU A 172 -37.30 -10.09 40.24
CA GLU A 172 -37.05 -10.31 41.67
C GLU A 172 -37.62 -9.19 42.58
N GLN A 173 -38.34 -8.21 42.02
CA GLN A 173 -38.89 -7.04 42.73
C GLN A 173 -37.83 -6.16 43.42
N LYS A 174 -36.60 -6.14 42.90
CA LYS A 174 -35.48 -5.30 43.38
C LYS A 174 -35.38 -3.99 42.60
N GLY A 175 -36.49 -3.25 42.51
CA GLY A 175 -36.61 -2.05 41.66
C GLY A 175 -35.51 -0.99 41.91
N ALA A 176 -35.20 -0.67 43.17
CA ALA A 176 -34.16 0.31 43.48
C ALA A 176 -32.76 -0.08 42.96
N LEU A 177 -32.43 -1.38 43.02
CA LEU A 177 -31.16 -1.89 42.48
C LEU A 177 -31.20 -1.94 40.95
N MET A 178 -32.35 -2.28 40.36
CA MET A 178 -32.56 -2.23 38.91
C MET A 178 -32.28 -0.83 38.37
N GLU A 179 -32.80 0.23 39.01
CA GLU A 179 -32.56 1.61 38.55
C GLU A 179 -31.09 2.01 38.59
N GLN A 180 -30.35 1.57 39.62
CA GLN A 180 -28.92 1.79 39.72
C GLN A 180 -28.16 1.09 38.58
N VAL A 181 -28.46 -0.18 38.34
CA VAL A 181 -27.81 -0.96 37.27
C VAL A 181 -28.21 -0.41 35.90
N ALA A 182 -29.45 0.03 35.72
CA ALA A 182 -29.97 0.62 34.50
C ALA A 182 -29.20 1.87 34.10
N HIS A 183 -28.84 2.73 35.07
CA HIS A 183 -27.98 3.88 34.81
C HIS A 183 -26.68 3.44 34.12
N GLN A 184 -25.96 2.48 34.69
CA GLN A 184 -24.69 2.02 34.12
C GLN A 184 -24.86 1.22 32.81
N ALA A 185 -25.97 0.51 32.64
CA ALA A 185 -26.31 -0.16 31.39
C ALA A 185 -26.44 0.85 30.24
N VAL A 186 -27.16 1.95 30.47
CA VAL A 186 -27.33 3.04 29.49
C VAL A 186 -26.01 3.77 29.26
N VAL A 187 -25.18 3.96 30.28
CA VAL A 187 -23.82 4.51 30.11
C VAL A 187 -22.98 3.68 29.16
N MET A 188 -22.94 2.36 29.36
CA MET A 188 -22.19 1.47 28.48
C MET A 188 -22.75 1.50 27.06
N GLN A 189 -24.08 1.53 26.91
CA GLN A 189 -24.75 1.62 25.61
C GLN A 189 -24.38 2.91 24.86
N PHE A 190 -24.40 4.06 25.54
CA PHE A 190 -24.01 5.35 24.94
C PHE A 190 -22.53 5.38 24.53
N ILE A 191 -21.64 4.77 25.32
CA ILE A 191 -20.22 4.63 24.97
C ILE A 191 -20.07 3.86 23.65
N ILE A 192 -20.79 2.73 23.52
CA ILE A 192 -20.77 1.89 22.32
C ILE A 192 -21.36 2.65 21.12
N GLU A 193 -22.46 3.36 21.31
CA GLU A 193 -23.14 4.11 20.24
C GLU A 193 -22.28 5.27 19.72
N MET A 194 -21.62 5.99 20.64
CA MET A 194 -20.65 7.03 20.29
C MET A 194 -19.47 6.44 19.50
N ALA A 195 -18.98 5.25 19.88
CA ALA A 195 -17.91 4.58 19.17
C ALA A 195 -18.31 4.19 17.74
N LYS A 196 -19.54 3.67 17.57
CA LYS A 196 -20.14 3.35 16.26
C LYS A 196 -20.25 4.59 15.39
N SER A 197 -20.77 5.68 15.94
CA SER A 197 -20.90 6.97 15.24
C SER A 197 -19.56 7.54 14.77
N CYS A 198 -18.50 7.35 15.56
CA CYS A 198 -17.15 7.80 15.22
C CYS A 198 -16.31 6.75 14.46
N ASN A 199 -16.86 5.55 14.20
CA ASN A 199 -16.16 4.41 13.60
C ASN A 199 -14.82 4.06 14.29
N VAL A 200 -14.80 4.15 15.62
CA VAL A 200 -13.64 3.83 16.47
C VAL A 200 -13.95 2.68 17.41
N ASP A 201 -12.92 2.03 17.95
CA ASP A 201 -13.12 1.04 19.02
C ASP A 201 -13.62 1.73 20.30
N PRO A 202 -14.67 1.22 20.97
CA PRO A 202 -15.24 1.86 22.15
C PRO A 202 -14.24 1.99 23.31
N ARG A 203 -13.24 1.10 23.38
CA ARG A 203 -12.15 1.15 24.37
C ARG A 203 -11.23 2.36 24.15
N GLY A 204 -11.18 2.88 22.92
CA GLY A 204 -10.39 4.06 22.56
C GLY A 204 -11.11 5.38 22.84
N CYS A 205 -12.45 5.39 22.88
CA CYS A 205 -13.23 6.64 22.95
C CYS A 205 -14.11 6.79 24.20
N PHE A 206 -14.23 5.78 25.08
CA PHE A 206 -15.13 5.88 26.24
C PHE A 206 -14.86 7.10 27.14
N ARG A 207 -13.62 7.59 27.21
CA ARG A 207 -13.28 8.80 27.99
C ARG A 207 -13.99 10.05 27.47
N LEU A 208 -14.24 10.13 26.16
CA LEU A 208 -14.95 11.24 25.52
C LEU A 208 -16.41 11.33 26.00
N PHE A 209 -17.06 10.18 26.21
CA PHE A 209 -18.42 10.11 26.78
C PHE A 209 -18.45 10.82 28.14
N PHE A 210 -17.55 10.43 29.05
CA PHE A 210 -17.50 11.00 30.39
C PHE A 210 -17.08 12.48 30.39
N GLN A 211 -16.28 12.90 29.42
CA GLN A 211 -15.96 14.32 29.23
C GLN A 211 -17.20 15.12 28.83
N ARG A 212 -17.98 14.64 27.85
CA ARG A 212 -19.23 15.29 27.41
C ARG A 212 -20.28 15.33 28.53
N ALA A 213 -20.42 14.23 29.27
CA ALA A 213 -21.31 14.16 30.43
C ALA A 213 -20.93 15.16 31.54
N LYS A 214 -19.63 15.44 31.73
CA LYS A 214 -19.13 16.43 32.71
C LYS A 214 -19.31 17.87 32.26
N THR A 215 -19.05 18.15 30.99
CA THR A 215 -19.19 19.51 30.44
C THR A 215 -20.64 19.96 30.39
N GLY A 216 -21.60 19.03 30.52
CA GLY A 216 -23.02 19.37 30.61
C GLY A 216 -23.56 19.88 29.28
N ASP A 217 -23.17 19.24 28.17
CA ASP A 217 -23.77 19.49 26.86
C ASP A 217 -25.28 19.19 26.96
N GLU A 218 -26.10 20.24 27.05
CA GLU A 218 -27.49 20.15 27.53
C GLU A 218 -28.31 19.16 26.71
N GLY A 219 -28.14 19.13 25.39
CA GLY A 219 -28.83 18.18 24.52
C GLY A 219 -28.37 16.73 24.73
N TYR A 220 -27.08 16.52 25.04
CA TYR A 220 -26.53 15.18 25.25
C TYR A 220 -27.00 14.55 26.56
N LEU A 221 -26.96 15.32 27.64
CA LEU A 221 -27.39 14.83 28.96
C LEU A 221 -28.90 14.61 28.99
N GLU A 222 -29.68 15.46 28.31
CA GLU A 222 -31.12 15.29 28.19
C GLU A 222 -31.47 14.02 27.39
N ALA A 223 -30.79 13.76 26.27
CA ALA A 223 -30.94 12.50 25.55
C ALA A 223 -30.60 11.27 26.41
N PHE A 224 -29.55 11.35 27.22
CA PHE A 224 -29.19 10.29 28.18
C PHE A 224 -30.28 10.04 29.22
N LYS A 225 -30.82 11.09 29.83
CA LYS A 225 -31.91 10.98 30.83
C LYS A 225 -33.17 10.38 30.22
N ASN A 226 -33.56 10.86 29.02
CA ASN A 226 -34.73 10.37 28.32
C ASN A 226 -34.60 8.88 27.97
N GLU A 227 -33.43 8.45 27.48
CA GLU A 227 -33.20 7.03 27.20
C GLU A 227 -33.17 6.19 28.48
N LEU A 228 -32.64 6.72 29.59
CA LEU A 228 -32.65 6.03 30.88
C LEU A 228 -34.08 5.81 31.39
N GLU A 229 -34.94 6.84 31.36
CA GLU A 229 -36.34 6.70 31.76
C GLU A 229 -37.12 5.77 30.81
N ALA A 230 -36.88 5.86 29.51
CA ALA A 230 -37.47 4.96 28.53
C ALA A 230 -37.05 3.50 28.79
N PHE A 231 -35.77 3.26 29.07
CA PHE A 231 -35.26 1.93 29.39
C PHE A 231 -35.88 1.37 30.68
N LYS A 232 -35.90 2.14 31.77
CA LYS A 232 -36.57 1.74 33.02
C LYS A 232 -38.04 1.40 32.81
N SER A 233 -38.74 2.19 32.00
CA SER A 233 -40.15 1.95 31.66
C SER A 233 -40.33 0.63 30.90
N ARG A 234 -39.48 0.34 29.91
CA ARG A 234 -39.50 -0.94 29.18
C ARG A 234 -39.28 -2.14 30.11
N VAL A 235 -38.33 -2.04 31.05
CA VAL A 235 -38.05 -3.10 32.02
C VAL A 235 -39.26 -3.36 32.93
N ARG A 236 -39.88 -2.32 33.47
CA ARG A 236 -41.08 -2.42 34.33
C ARG A 236 -42.26 -3.03 33.59
N ILE A 237 -42.56 -2.56 32.37
CA ILE A 237 -43.66 -3.09 31.55
C ILE A 237 -43.46 -4.58 31.24
N CYS A 238 -42.22 -4.97 30.94
CA CYS A 238 -41.87 -6.37 30.66
C CYS A 238 -42.20 -7.28 31.85
N SER A 239 -41.91 -6.84 33.09
CA SER A 239 -42.22 -7.62 34.30
C SER A 239 -43.73 -7.81 34.55
N GLN A 240 -44.56 -6.86 34.11
CA GLN A 240 -46.02 -6.89 34.29
C GLN A 240 -46.73 -7.77 33.26
N SER A 241 -46.08 -8.03 32.13
CA SER A 241 -46.59 -8.92 31.09
C SER A 241 -46.35 -10.40 31.46
N GLN A 242 -47.37 -11.24 31.33
CA GLN A 242 -47.42 -12.63 31.80
C GLN A 242 -46.43 -13.61 31.11
N ASN A 243 -45.57 -13.11 30.23
CA ASN A 243 -44.55 -13.86 29.48
C ASN A 243 -43.18 -13.93 30.17
N CYS A 244 -42.99 -13.28 31.32
CA CYS A 244 -41.73 -13.28 32.06
C CYS A 244 -41.76 -14.27 33.22
N GLN A 245 -41.83 -15.57 32.93
CA GLN A 245 -41.60 -16.57 33.97
C GLN A 245 -40.11 -16.61 34.33
N ALA A 246 -39.81 -16.33 35.60
CA ALA A 246 -38.48 -16.45 36.16
C ALA A 246 -38.01 -17.91 36.12
N MET A 247 -36.99 -18.20 35.31
CA MET A 247 -36.26 -19.46 35.41
C MET A 247 -35.44 -19.42 36.71
N PRO A 248 -35.54 -20.43 37.61
CA PRO A 248 -34.73 -20.46 38.81
C PRO A 248 -33.25 -20.67 38.44
N VAL A 249 -32.39 -19.78 38.94
CA VAL A 249 -30.94 -19.85 38.72
C VAL A 249 -30.35 -21.00 39.53
N GLN A 250 -30.09 -22.12 38.88
CA GLN A 250 -28.94 -22.96 39.22
C GLN A 250 -28.07 -23.08 37.96
N ASN A 251 -26.90 -22.44 38.02
CA ASN A 251 -25.90 -22.30 36.96
C ASN A 251 -26.39 -21.67 35.65
N PRO A 252 -25.98 -20.43 35.33
CA PRO A 252 -26.38 -19.81 34.09
C PRO A 252 -25.52 -20.35 32.95
N LEU A 253 -25.96 -21.45 32.34
CA LEU A 253 -25.60 -21.78 30.97
C LEU A 253 -26.36 -20.82 30.05
N PHE A 254 -25.75 -19.66 29.82
CA PHE A 254 -26.18 -18.69 28.82
C PHE A 254 -25.95 -19.30 27.42
N HIS A 255 -26.95 -19.98 26.89
CA HIS A 255 -26.93 -20.45 25.50
C HIS A 255 -27.24 -19.29 24.54
N ASN A 256 -26.52 -19.29 23.43
CA ASN A 256 -26.34 -18.15 22.54
C ASN A 256 -27.45 -18.02 21.48
N ASP A 257 -28.70 -18.31 21.83
CA ASP A 257 -29.81 -18.37 20.87
C ASP A 257 -30.91 -17.37 21.22
N LEU A 258 -30.77 -16.16 20.71
CA LEU A 258 -31.88 -15.20 20.57
C LEU A 258 -31.82 -14.59 19.17
N ASN A 259 -32.03 -15.46 18.19
CA ASN A 259 -32.41 -15.08 16.84
C ASN A 259 -33.90 -15.37 16.64
N CYS A 260 -34.77 -14.72 17.42
CA CYS A 260 -36.23 -14.86 17.31
C CYS A 260 -36.96 -13.58 17.76
N ILE A 261 -36.79 -12.48 17.04
CA ILE A 261 -37.87 -11.51 16.79
C ILE A 261 -37.72 -11.06 15.33
N GLY A 262 -38.32 -11.83 14.42
CA GLY A 262 -38.24 -11.60 12.98
C GLY A 262 -38.93 -12.72 12.24
N GLY A 263 -40.26 -12.73 12.24
CA GLY A 263 -41.04 -13.71 11.49
C GLY A 263 -42.44 -13.90 12.03
N LEU A 264 -43.39 -13.10 11.55
CA LEU A 264 -44.79 -13.49 11.55
C LEU A 264 -45.28 -13.47 10.10
N ALA A 265 -45.74 -14.63 9.64
CA ALA A 265 -46.54 -14.81 8.45
C ALA A 265 -47.53 -15.97 8.74
N PRO A 266 -48.65 -16.08 8.01
CA PRO A 266 -49.76 -15.14 8.06
C PRO A 266 -51.11 -15.88 8.08
N GLN A 267 -52.02 -15.68 9.05
CA GLN A 267 -53.43 -16.11 8.88
C GLN A 267 -54.41 -15.13 9.53
N ASN A 268 -55.19 -14.49 8.64
CA ASN A 268 -56.55 -13.97 8.77
C ASN A 268 -56.83 -12.68 9.60
N ALA A 269 -56.93 -11.57 8.85
CA ALA A 269 -57.93 -10.48 8.85
C ALA A 269 -58.93 -10.42 10.05
N GLU A 270 -59.17 -9.30 10.73
CA GLU A 270 -59.53 -7.95 10.24
C GLU A 270 -59.31 -6.85 11.31
N SER A 271 -59.15 -5.61 10.82
CA SER A 271 -59.42 -4.31 11.48
C SER A 271 -58.26 -3.54 12.18
N LEU A 272 -57.81 -2.49 11.43
CA LEU A 272 -57.32 -1.17 11.87
C LEU A 272 -55.99 -1.08 12.65
N GLN A 273 -55.07 -0.12 12.46
CA GLN A 273 -54.68 0.79 11.38
C GLN A 273 -53.40 1.48 11.89
N GLY A 274 -52.31 1.42 11.12
CA GLY A 274 -51.26 2.45 11.02
C GLY A 274 -50.33 2.72 12.21
N CYS A 275 -49.05 2.38 12.05
CA CYS A 275 -47.92 3.31 12.28
C CYS A 275 -46.63 2.71 11.72
N SER A 276 -46.20 3.21 10.57
CA SER A 276 -44.91 2.90 9.93
C SER A 276 -43.80 3.74 10.58
N LEU A 277 -42.72 3.09 11.01
CA LEU A 277 -41.46 3.75 11.36
C LEU A 277 -40.61 3.88 10.10
N GLN A 278 -40.70 5.03 9.44
CA GLN A 278 -39.70 5.50 8.49
C GLN A 278 -39.83 7.02 8.32
N GLY A 279 -38.77 7.75 8.67
CA GLY A 279 -38.60 9.13 8.26
C GLY A 279 -38.17 10.07 9.38
N LEU A 280 -36.86 10.32 9.49
CA LEU A 280 -36.40 11.68 9.72
C LEU A 280 -35.11 11.90 8.92
N VAL A 281 -35.31 12.20 7.64
CA VAL A 281 -34.37 12.97 6.83
C VAL A 281 -34.52 14.42 7.29
N VAL A 282 -33.42 15.02 7.76
CA VAL A 282 -33.37 16.44 8.13
C VAL A 282 -33.50 17.28 6.87
N HIS A 283 -34.63 17.95 6.69
CA HIS A 283 -34.78 19.07 5.76
C HIS A 283 -34.23 20.34 6.42
N ARG A 284 -33.33 21.00 5.70
CA ARG A 284 -32.73 22.30 6.01
C ARG A 284 -33.65 23.37 5.40
N GLU A 285 -34.32 24.16 6.23
CA GLU A 285 -35.05 25.35 5.77
C GLU A 285 -34.12 26.55 5.77
N GLU A 286 -34.01 27.18 4.61
CA GLU A 286 -33.38 28.45 4.32
C GLU A 286 -34.53 29.41 3.99
N GLU A 287 -34.86 30.31 4.92
CA GLU A 287 -35.76 31.44 4.64
C GLU A 287 -34.93 32.66 4.23
N GLU A 288 -35.01 33.02 2.95
CA GLU A 288 -34.69 34.37 2.47
C GLU A 288 -35.94 34.95 1.79
N ALA A 289 -36.47 36.03 2.38
CA ALA A 289 -37.72 36.67 1.99
C ALA A 289 -37.58 37.51 0.72
N LYS A 290 -38.55 37.33 -0.18
CA LYS A 290 -38.65 37.98 -1.49
C LYS A 290 -39.41 39.32 -1.41
N MET A 291 -38.75 40.36 -1.91
CA MET A 291 -39.20 41.62 -2.53
C MET A 291 -40.68 42.03 -2.49
N MET A 292 -40.92 43.29 -2.13
CA MET A 292 -41.98 44.13 -2.72
C MET A 292 -41.45 45.54 -3.01
N ASP A 293 -41.52 45.94 -4.28
CA ASP A 293 -41.41 47.33 -4.76
C ASP A 293 -42.69 48.10 -4.42
N THR A 294 -42.58 49.34 -3.94
CA THR A 294 -43.45 50.45 -4.38
C THR A 294 -42.95 51.83 -3.89
N VAL A 295 -42.84 52.74 -4.87
CA VAL A 295 -42.73 54.22 -4.84
C VAL A 295 -41.41 54.86 -4.42
#